data_AF-A0A098AUV1-F1
#
_entry.id   AF-A0A098AUV1-F1
#
_cell.length_a   1.000
_cell.length_b   1.000
_cell.length_c   1.000
_cell.angle_alpha   90.00
_cell.angle_beta   90.00
_cell.angle_gamma   90.00
#
_symmetry.space_group_name_H-M   'P 1'
#
loop_
_entity.id
_entity.type
_entity.pdbx_description
1 polymer ?
#
loop_
_entity_poly.entity_id
_entity_poly.type
_entity_poly.pdbx_seq_one_letter_code
_entity_poly.pdbx_strand_id
1 'polypeptide(L)' 'MATFIAGRIETARDISLEAGQDKYRAYFINTTLYLKYKSDVDAILLQDGYGDCIVSQ' A
#
# COMPACT_ATOMS: atom_id res chain seq x y z
N MET A 1 -12.37 -1.60 -3.05
CA MET A 1 -11.34 -2.51 -2.46
C MET A 1 -9.96 -1.88 -2.53
N ALA A 2 -9.54 -1.35 -3.69
CA ALA A 2 -8.31 -0.56 -3.78
C ALA A 2 -8.26 0.60 -2.76
N THR A 3 -9.30 1.43 -2.71
CA THR A 3 -9.44 2.51 -1.70
C THR A 3 -9.35 2.03 -0.25
N PHE A 4 -9.94 0.87 0.06
CA PHE A 4 -9.83 0.27 1.39
C PHE A 4 -8.38 -0.11 1.70
N ILE A 5 -7.71 -0.81 0.78
CA ILE A 5 -6.31 -1.23 0.96
C ILE A 5 -5.38 -0.02 1.07
N ALA A 6 -5.52 0.98 0.19
CA ALA A 6 -4.76 2.23 0.23
C ALA A 6 -4.92 2.94 1.58
N GLY A 7 -6.16 3.12 2.05
CA GLY A 7 -6.42 3.73 3.37
C GLY A 7 -5.82 2.94 4.54
N ARG A 8 -5.72 1.61 4.45
CA ARG A 8 -5.01 0.80 5.47
C ARG A 8 -3.50 1.03 5.46
N ILE A 9 -2.92 1.28 4.29
CA ILE A 9 -1.49 1.57 4.11
C ILE A 9 -1.19 2.99 4.59
N GLU A 10 -2.01 3.97 4.20
CA GLU A 10 -1.92 5.37 4.65
C GLU A 10 -2.00 5.48 6.17
N THR A 11 -3.01 4.85 6.80
CA THR A 11 -3.15 4.83 8.27
C THR A 11 -1.91 4.22 8.94
N ALA A 12 -1.29 3.21 8.33
CA ALA A 12 -0.07 2.62 8.86
C ALA A 12 1.15 3.55 8.65
N ARG A 13 1.21 4.24 7.51
CA ARG A 13 2.26 5.22 7.18
C ARG A 13 2.24 6.43 8.10
N ASP A 14 1.07 6.84 8.55
CA ASP A 14 0.89 7.91 9.53
C ASP A 14 1.51 7.56 10.89
N ILE A 15 1.65 6.27 11.21
CA ILE A 15 2.38 5.79 12.39
C ILE A 15 3.89 5.81 12.12
N SER A 16 4.34 5.17 11.04
CA SER A 16 5.73 5.20 10.59
C SER A 16 5.86 4.77 9.12
N LEU A 17 6.94 5.19 8.46
CA LEU A 17 7.26 4.74 7.10
C LEU A 17 7.33 3.21 6.98
N GLU A 18 8.04 2.58 7.91
CA GLU A 18 8.21 1.13 7.96
C GLU A 18 6.86 0.40 8.08
N ALA A 19 5.94 0.91 8.91
CA ALA A 19 4.61 0.32 9.08
C ALA A 19 3.78 0.39 7.78
N GLY A 20 3.85 1.50 7.04
CA GLY A 20 3.22 1.63 5.72
C GLY A 20 3.78 0.63 4.70
N GLN A 21 5.11 0.54 4.61
CA GLN A 21 5.79 -0.39 3.69
C GLN A 21 5.50 -1.86 4.03
N ASP A 22 5.50 -2.23 5.32
CA ASP A 22 5.17 -3.60 5.74
C ASP A 22 3.72 -3.96 5.44
N LYS A 23 2.81 -2.99 5.56
CA LYS A 23 1.41 -3.19 5.17
C LYS A 23 1.30 -3.41 3.67
N TYR A 24 2.01 -2.62 2.87
CA TYR A 24 2.07 -2.78 1.42
C TYR A 24 2.63 -4.17 1.02
N ARG A 25 3.73 -4.63 1.64
CA ARG A 25 4.29 -5.98 1.44
C ARG A 25 3.27 -7.08 1.74
N ALA A 26 2.53 -6.94 2.85
CA ALA A 26 1.51 -7.91 3.23
C ALA A 26 0.42 -8.08 2.16
N TYR A 27 0.02 -7.00 1.49
CA TYR A 27 -1.02 -7.05 0.45
C TYR A 27 -0.51 -7.53 -0.91
N PHE A 28 0.72 -7.17 -1.31
CA PHE A 28 1.15 -7.33 -2.71
C PHE A 28 2.39 -8.19 -2.93
N ILE A 29 3.13 -8.53 -1.88
CA ILE A 29 4.34 -9.38 -1.98
C ILE A 29 4.07 -10.72 -1.29
N ASN A 30 3.58 -10.69 -0.05
CA ASN A 30 3.37 -11.89 0.74
C ASN A 30 2.12 -12.68 0.32
N THR A 31 1.21 -12.05 -0.43
CA THR A 31 -0.03 -12.71 -0.92
C THR A 31 -0.33 -12.31 -2.35
N THR A 32 -0.91 -13.23 -3.12
CA THR A 32 -1.34 -12.99 -4.50
C THR A 32 -2.79 -12.54 -4.61
N LEU A 33 -3.56 -12.64 -3.52
CA LEU A 33 -5.01 -12.42 -3.48
C LEU A 33 -5.42 -11.01 -3.94
N TYR A 34 -4.59 -10.02 -3.63
CA TYR A 34 -4.89 -8.61 -3.88
C TYR A 34 -4.14 -8.02 -5.06
N LEU A 35 -3.34 -8.81 -5.79
CA LEU A 35 -2.52 -8.32 -6.91
C LEU A 35 -3.33 -7.60 -7.99
N LYS A 36 -4.57 -8.03 -8.24
CA LYS A 36 -5.46 -7.36 -9.20
C LYS A 36 -5.81 -5.91 -8.84
N TYR A 37 -5.63 -5.51 -7.59
CA TYR A 37 -5.87 -4.14 -7.12
C TYR A 37 -4.58 -3.31 -7.00
N LYS A 38 -3.41 -3.91 -7.26
CA LYS A 38 -2.12 -3.27 -7.01
C LYS A 38 -1.98 -1.96 -7.80
N SER A 39 -2.28 -1.98 -9.09
CA SER A 39 -2.16 -0.79 -9.94
C SER A 39 -3.04 0.38 -9.44
N ASP A 40 -4.27 0.08 -9.00
CA ASP A 40 -5.17 1.11 -8.48
C ASP A 40 -4.70 1.65 -7.13
N VAL A 41 -4.17 0.78 -6.27
CA VAL A 41 -3.63 1.18 -4.95
C VAL A 41 -2.37 2.03 -5.11
N ASP A 42 -1.45 1.64 -5.99
CA ASP A 42 -0.25 2.43 -6.29
C ASP A 42 -0.62 3.84 -6.76
N ALA A 43 -1.64 3.95 -7.63
CA ALA A 43 -2.12 5.24 -8.13
C ALA A 43 -2.70 6.12 -7.01
N ILE A 44 -3.50 5.55 -6.11
CA ILE A 44 -4.06 6.26 -4.95
C ILE A 44 -2.94 6.74 -4.02
N LEU A 45 -2.01 5.85 -3.65
CA LEU A 45 -0.90 6.21 -2.77
C LEU A 45 -0.02 7.31 -3.38
N LEU A 46 0.24 7.27 -4.69
CA LEU A 46 0.98 8.33 -5.38
C LEU A 46 0.22 9.66 -5.37
N GLN A 47 -1.09 9.62 -5.64
CA GLN A 47 -1.94 10.81 -5.63
C GLN A 47 -2.01 11.47 -4.25
N ASP A 48 -2.08 10.65 -3.20
CA ASP A 48 -2.25 11.12 -1.82
C ASP A 48 -0.92 11.45 -1.13
N GLY A 49 0.22 11.25 -1.82
CA GLY A 49 1.56 11.59 -1.30
C GLY A 49 2.23 10.49 -0.46
N TYR A 50 1.66 9.29 -0.46
CA TYR A 50 2.13 8.08 0.24
C TYR A 50 2.96 7.14 -0.65
N GLY A 51 3.53 7.67 -1.74
CA GLY A 51 4.33 6.90 -2.70
C GLY A 51 5.57 6.22 -2.10
N ASP A 52 6.06 6.70 -0.95
CA ASP A 52 7.17 6.11 -0.20
C ASP A 52 6.84 4.74 0.42
N CYS A 53 5.57 4.35 0.44
CA CYS A 53 5.10 3.03 0.88
C CYS A 53 5.20 1.95 -0.20
N ILE A 54 5.32 2.35 -1.48
CA ILE A 54 5.35 1.44 -2.62
C ILE A 54 6.75 0.81 -2.71
N VAL A 55 6.87 -0.46 -2.34
CA VAL A 55 8.14 -1.20 -2.32
C VAL A 55 8.12 -2.39 -3.27
N SER A 56 9.29 -2.75 -3.80
CA SER A 56 9.47 -3.88 -4.71
C SER A 56 9.92 -5.18 -4.03
N GLN A 57 10.36 -5.10 -2.76
CA GLN A 57 10.91 -6.22 -1.98
C GLN A 57 10.55 -6.09 -0.50
#